data_AF-A0A2V5M1S7-F1
#
_entry.id   AF-A0A2V5M1S7-F1
#
_cell.length_a   1.000
_cell.length_b   1.000
_cell.length_c   1.000
_cell.angle_alpha   90.00
_cell.angle_beta   90.00
_cell.angle_gamma   90.00
#
_symmetry.space_group_name_H-M   'P 1'
#
loop_
_entity.id
_entity.type
_entity.pdbx_description
1 polymer ?
#
loop_
_entity_poly.entity_id
_entity_poly.type
_entity_poly.pdbx_seq_one_letter_code
_entity_poly.pdbx_strand_id
1 'polypeptide(L)'
;AACIFPVSQRETLDRSLGLRHRAGLGLTEESDAVAVVVSEETGGISICHRRRLERDFTPETFRKRIGELLLQRSYDEEIDSEKLAGEDHLPPPRDHALVPDQKERGNDPIAV
;
A
#
# COMPACT_ATOMS: atom_id res chain seq x y z
N ALA A 1 -2.81 6.28 11.67
CA ALA A 1 -4.13 5.70 11.31
C ALA A 1 -5.16 6.82 11.28
N ALA A 2 -6.35 6.60 10.68
CA ALA A 2 -7.40 7.63 10.48
C ALA A 2 -6.99 8.82 9.57
N CYS A 3 -6.21 8.55 8.53
CA CYS A 3 -5.81 9.57 7.55
C CYS A 3 -6.98 9.90 6.60
N ILE A 4 -7.02 11.15 6.13
CA ILE A 4 -7.93 11.59 5.08
C ILE A 4 -7.17 11.51 3.75
N PHE A 5 -7.78 10.85 2.76
CA PHE A 5 -7.22 10.72 1.42
C PHE A 5 -8.10 11.42 0.38
N PRO A 6 -7.52 11.89 -0.73
CA PRO A 6 -8.30 12.35 -1.88
C PRO A 6 -9.18 11.22 -2.40
N VAL A 7 -10.40 11.55 -2.82
CA VAL A 7 -11.35 10.60 -3.43
C VAL A 7 -11.40 10.82 -4.94
N SER A 8 -11.30 9.73 -5.71
CA SER A 8 -11.41 9.80 -7.17
C SER A 8 -12.80 10.31 -7.59
N GLN A 9 -12.81 11.26 -8.52
CA GLN A 9 -14.01 11.89 -9.10
C GLN A 9 -14.40 11.28 -10.47
N ARG A 10 -13.80 10.15 -10.85
CA ARG A 10 -14.05 9.52 -12.15
C ARG A 10 -15.48 9.00 -12.23
N GLU A 11 -16.28 9.60 -13.10
CA GLU A 11 -17.69 9.24 -13.32
C GLU A 11 -17.88 7.85 -13.95
N THR A 12 -16.84 7.33 -14.61
CA THR A 12 -16.83 5.99 -15.22
C THR A 12 -16.72 4.86 -14.21
N LEU A 13 -16.58 5.18 -12.92
CA LEU A 13 -16.47 4.18 -11.87
C LEU A 13 -17.82 3.53 -11.59
N ASP A 14 -17.74 2.23 -11.26
CA ASP A 14 -18.88 1.46 -10.83
C ASP A 14 -19.56 2.10 -9.61
N ARG A 15 -20.88 2.28 -9.67
CA ARG A 15 -21.67 2.96 -8.62
C ARG A 15 -21.68 2.18 -7.30
N SER A 16 -21.38 0.89 -7.33
CA SER A 16 -21.24 0.06 -6.13
C SER A 16 -19.99 0.39 -5.30
N LEU A 17 -19.06 1.18 -5.83
CA LEU A 17 -17.84 1.53 -5.10
C LEU A 17 -18.13 2.51 -3.97
N GLY A 18 -17.87 2.08 -2.73
CA GLY A 18 -17.90 2.95 -1.56
C GLY A 18 -16.73 3.95 -1.48
N LEU A 19 -16.75 4.79 -0.43
CA LEU A 19 -15.72 5.82 -0.22
C LEU A 19 -14.31 5.25 -0.01
N ARG A 20 -14.17 4.07 0.59
CA ARG A 20 -12.84 3.43 0.75
C ARG A 20 -12.20 3.10 -0.59
N HIS A 21 -12.98 2.60 -1.55
CA HIS A 21 -12.49 2.32 -2.90
C HIS A 21 -12.12 3.61 -3.62
N ARG A 22 -12.97 4.64 -3.55
CA ARG A 22 -12.69 5.95 -4.16
C ARG A 22 -11.47 6.62 -3.54
N ALA A 23 -11.27 6.51 -2.23
CA ALA A 23 -10.11 7.02 -1.53
C ALA A 23 -8.82 6.29 -1.92
N GLY A 24 -8.87 4.95 -2.00
CA GLY A 24 -7.75 4.15 -2.50
C GLY A 24 -7.37 4.54 -3.92
N LEU A 25 -8.36 4.68 -4.81
CA LEU A 25 -8.11 5.09 -6.19
C LEU A 25 -7.55 6.51 -6.26
N GLY A 26 -8.16 7.47 -5.55
CA GLY A 26 -7.72 8.88 -5.51
C GLY A 26 -6.30 9.02 -4.98
N LEU A 27 -5.93 8.28 -3.94
CA LEU A 27 -4.56 8.24 -3.44
C LEU A 27 -3.57 7.80 -4.54
N THR A 28 -3.91 6.75 -5.30
CA THR A 28 -3.05 6.27 -6.42
C THR A 28 -3.18 7.08 -7.71
N GLU A 29 -4.03 8.10 -7.74
CA GLU A 29 -4.08 9.10 -8.81
C GLU A 29 -3.04 10.20 -8.62
N GLU A 30 -2.66 10.47 -7.38
CA GLU A 30 -1.70 11.52 -7.01
C GLU A 30 -0.35 10.94 -6.55
N SER A 31 -0.24 9.62 -6.40
CA SER A 31 0.98 8.94 -5.95
C SER A 31 1.22 7.62 -6.67
N ASP A 32 2.40 7.05 -6.50
CA ASP A 32 2.77 5.69 -6.92
C ASP A 32 2.40 4.62 -5.89
N ALA A 33 1.64 4.98 -4.86
CA ALA A 33 1.24 4.07 -3.80
C ALA A 33 0.49 2.84 -4.33
N VAL A 34 0.57 1.77 -3.54
CA VAL A 34 -0.29 0.58 -3.66
C VAL A 34 -1.26 0.63 -2.49
N ALA A 35 -2.56 0.74 -2.77
CA ALA A 35 -3.59 0.77 -1.74
C ALA A 35 -4.44 -0.50 -1.80
N VAL A 36 -4.47 -1.26 -0.71
CA VAL A 36 -5.35 -2.42 -0.55
C VAL A 36 -6.63 -1.99 0.16
N VAL A 37 -7.77 -2.35 -0.40
CA VAL A 37 -9.09 -1.99 0.13
C VAL A 37 -9.90 -3.26 0.37
N VAL A 38 -10.51 -3.35 1.55
CA VAL A 38 -11.51 -4.39 1.87
C VAL A 38 -12.89 -3.75 1.91
N SER A 39 -13.81 -4.33 1.13
CA SER A 39 -15.21 -3.91 1.10
C SER A 39 -15.89 -4.22 2.43
N GLU A 40 -16.63 -3.26 3.01
CA GLU A 40 -17.48 -3.55 4.19
C GLU A 40 -18.61 -4.50 3.85
N GLU A 41 -19.19 -4.27 2.67
CA GLU A 41 -20.46 -4.84 2.28
C GLU A 41 -20.30 -6.29 1.86
N THR A 42 -19.18 -6.60 1.20
CA THR A 42 -18.95 -7.90 0.59
C THR A 42 -17.74 -8.63 1.16
N GLY A 43 -16.88 -7.97 1.93
CA GLY A 43 -15.59 -8.53 2.38
C GLY A 43 -14.56 -8.73 1.24
N GLY A 44 -14.91 -8.41 0.00
CA GLY A 44 -14.02 -8.55 -1.15
C GLY A 44 -12.78 -7.65 -1.04
N ILE A 45 -11.64 -8.17 -1.50
CA ILE A 45 -10.37 -7.46 -1.52
C ILE A 45 -10.19 -6.80 -2.89
N SER A 46 -9.71 -5.57 -2.90
CA SER A 46 -9.35 -4.82 -4.10
C SER A 46 -7.96 -4.20 -3.94
N ILE A 47 -7.24 -4.04 -5.05
CA ILE A 47 -5.97 -3.33 -5.11
C ILE A 47 -6.14 -2.11 -6.00
N CYS A 48 -5.77 -0.94 -5.49
CA CYS A 48 -5.61 0.29 -6.27
C CYS A 48 -4.11 0.52 -6.51
N HIS A 49 -3.71 0.68 -7.77
CA HIS A 49 -2.34 1.06 -8.13
C HIS A 49 -2.33 1.71 -9.52
N ARG A 50 -1.52 2.76 -9.71
CA ARG A 50 -1.38 3.48 -11.00
C ARG A 50 -2.73 3.81 -11.66
N ARG A 51 -3.67 4.38 -10.88
CA ARG A 51 -5.01 4.78 -11.36
C ARG A 51 -5.90 3.64 -11.85
N ARG A 52 -5.60 2.41 -11.45
CA ARG A 52 -6.39 1.21 -11.75
C ARG A 52 -6.91 0.59 -10.46
N LEU A 53 -8.15 0.12 -10.53
CA LEU A 53 -8.79 -0.67 -9.48
C LEU A 53 -8.91 -2.11 -9.99
N GLU A 54 -8.21 -3.02 -9.34
CA GLU A 54 -8.28 -4.47 -9.56
C GLU A 54 -9.16 -5.08 -8.45
N ARG A 55 -10.10 -5.95 -8.81
CA ARG A 55 -11.11 -6.55 -7.91
C ARG A 55 -11.19 -8.06 -8.11
N ASP A 56 -12.06 -8.72 -7.35
CA ASP A 56 -12.42 -10.13 -7.49
C ASP A 56 -11.25 -11.09 -7.26
N PHE A 57 -10.41 -10.75 -6.27
CA PHE A 57 -9.30 -11.60 -5.88
C PHE A 57 -9.74 -12.80 -5.03
N THR A 58 -9.15 -13.96 -5.33
CA THR A 58 -9.01 -15.06 -4.37
C THR A 58 -7.80 -14.82 -3.47
N PRO A 59 -7.69 -15.48 -2.30
CA PRO A 59 -6.51 -15.33 -1.45
C PRO A 59 -5.18 -15.64 -2.16
N GLU A 60 -5.16 -16.62 -3.06
CA GLU A 60 -3.98 -17.04 -3.80
C GLU A 60 -3.59 -15.98 -4.84
N THR A 61 -4.56 -15.52 -5.62
CA THR A 61 -4.33 -14.49 -6.65
C THR A 61 -3.96 -13.15 -6.02
N PHE A 62 -4.56 -12.79 -4.88
CA PHE A 62 -4.17 -11.60 -4.11
C PHE A 62 -2.72 -11.68 -3.65
N ARG A 63 -2.30 -12.79 -3.01
CA ARG A 63 -0.92 -12.98 -2.51
C ARG A 63 0.09 -12.86 -3.64
N LYS A 64 -0.17 -13.50 -4.77
CA LYS A 64 0.67 -13.38 -5.96
C LYS A 64 0.74 -11.92 -6.42
N ARG A 65 -0.42 -11.26 -6.57
CA ARG A 65 -0.50 -9.92 -7.12
C ARG A 65 0.16 -8.86 -6.24
N ILE A 66 -0.11 -8.86 -4.94
CA ILE A 66 0.53 -7.92 -4.00
C ILE A 66 2.04 -8.15 -3.95
N GLY A 67 2.43 -9.41 -4.11
CA GLY A 67 3.80 -9.82 -4.18
C GLY A 67 4.56 -9.24 -5.37
N GLU A 68 3.99 -9.39 -6.58
CA GLU A 68 4.51 -8.77 -7.81
C GLU A 68 4.67 -7.24 -7.68
N LEU A 69 3.79 -6.58 -6.93
CA LEU A 69 3.80 -5.13 -6.79
C LEU A 69 4.83 -4.62 -5.77
N LEU A 70 5.07 -5.35 -4.69
CA LEU A 70 5.86 -4.86 -3.56
C LEU A 70 7.24 -5.51 -3.42
N LEU A 71 7.44 -6.74 -3.89
CA LEU A 71 8.75 -7.39 -3.83
C LEU A 71 9.43 -7.38 -5.19
N GLN A 72 10.73 -7.06 -5.20
CA GLN A 72 11.58 -7.18 -6.38
C GLN A 72 11.97 -8.63 -6.72
N ARG A 73 11.35 -9.62 -6.07
CA ARG A 73 11.62 -11.05 -6.25
C ARG A 73 10.32 -11.70 -6.70
N SER A 74 10.35 -12.37 -7.84
CA SER A 74 9.23 -13.16 -8.34
C SER A 74 8.83 -14.18 -7.27
N TYR A 75 7.56 -14.18 -6.90
CA TYR A 75 6.96 -15.17 -6.00
C TYR A 75 6.80 -16.50 -6.72
N ASP A 76 7.94 -17.10 -7.08
CA ASP A 76 8.05 -18.47 -7.54
C ASP A 76 8.84 -19.24 -6.49
N GLU A 77 8.26 -19.44 -5.32
CA GLU A 77 8.63 -20.58 -4.48
C GLU A 77 7.33 -21.20 -3.98
N GLU A 78 7.14 -22.47 -4.34
CA GLU A 78 6.26 -23.36 -3.61
C GLU A 78 6.49 -23.14 -2.12
N ILE A 79 5.42 -23.10 -1.34
CA ILE A 79 5.51 -23.00 0.11
C ILE A 79 6.15 -24.31 0.58
N ASP A 80 7.49 -24.36 0.61
CA ASP A 80 8.26 -25.38 1.27
C ASP A 80 7.96 -25.23 2.76
N SER A 81 7.11 -26.11 3.26
CA SER A 81 6.79 -26.27 4.68
C SER A 81 8.03 -26.48 5.55
N GLU A 82 9.20 -26.73 4.95
CA GLU A 82 10.51 -26.82 5.62
C GLU A 82 11.15 -25.45 5.96
N LYS A 83 10.86 -24.36 5.22
CA LYS A 83 11.51 -23.04 5.45
C LYS A 83 10.98 -22.27 6.67
N LEU A 84 9.91 -22.71 7.31
CA LEU A 84 9.37 -22.09 8.53
C LEU A 84 10.15 -22.48 9.80
N ALA A 85 11.07 -23.45 9.72
CA ALA A 85 11.75 -24.01 10.88
C ALA A 85 13.22 -23.56 11.07
N GLY A 86 13.77 -22.69 10.23
CA GLY A 86 15.19 -22.35 10.34
C GLY A 86 15.58 -21.06 9.64
N GLU A 87 16.05 -20.13 10.47
CA GLU A 87 16.84 -18.93 10.14
C GLU A 87 16.09 -17.75 9.51
N ASP A 88 16.03 -16.68 10.31
CA ASP A 88 15.57 -15.34 10.00
C ASP A 88 16.44 -14.72 8.89
N HIS A 89 16.23 -15.14 7.64
CA HIS A 89 16.71 -14.40 6.48
C HIS A 89 15.88 -13.10 6.40
N LEU A 90 16.32 -12.09 7.14
CA LEU A 90 15.97 -10.72 6.83
C LEU A 90 16.90 -10.29 5.67
N PRO A 91 16.38 -9.84 4.52
CA PRO A 91 17.25 -9.22 3.52
C PRO A 91 18.01 -8.05 4.15
N PRO A 92 19.23 -7.73 3.67
CA PRO A 92 20.02 -6.65 4.24
C PRO A 92 19.20 -5.36 4.22
N PRO A 93 19.26 -4.53 5.29
CA PRO A 93 18.55 -3.27 5.34
C PRO A 93 18.84 -2.47 4.08
N ARG A 94 17.79 -2.08 3.37
CA ARG A 94 17.95 -1.17 2.24
C ARG A 94 18.29 0.19 2.81
N ASP A 95 19.41 0.75 2.36
CA ASP A 95 19.80 2.15 2.58
C ASP A 95 18.80 3.08 1.87
N HIS A 96 17.56 3.11 2.34
CA HIS A 96 16.73 4.28 2.17
C HIS A 96 17.19 5.26 3.24
N ALA A 97 17.97 6.26 2.82
CA ALA A 97 18.25 7.42 3.62
C ALA A 97 16.92 7.96 4.16
N LEU A 98 16.64 7.68 5.44
CA LEU A 98 15.63 8.37 6.20
C LEU A 98 15.93 9.86 6.03
N VAL A 99 14.90 10.63 5.67
CA VAL A 99 14.97 12.10 5.63
C VAL A 99 15.68 12.56 6.91
N PRO A 100 16.79 13.32 6.82
CA PRO A 100 17.50 13.76 8.01
C PRO A 100 16.52 14.53 8.88
N ASP A 101 16.39 14.07 10.11
CA ASP A 101 15.66 14.72 11.19
C ASP A 101 16.06 16.20 11.20
N GLN A 102 15.11 17.10 10.96
CA GLN A 102 15.35 18.53 11.00
C GLN A 102 15.70 18.89 12.45
N LYS A 103 17.01 18.91 12.72
CA LYS A 103 17.61 19.39 13.96
C LYS A 103 16.86 20.62 14.45
N GLU A 104 16.27 20.48 15.63
CA GLU A 104 15.56 21.53 16.34
C GLU A 104 16.31 22.87 16.21
N ARG A 105 15.66 23.85 15.56
CA ARG A 105 16.08 25.24 15.68
C ARG A 105 15.73 25.70 17.09
N GLY A 106 16.72 25.58 17.97
CA GLY A 106 16.69 26.16 19.30
C GLY A 106 16.56 27.68 19.24
N ASN A 107 15.56 28.18 19.98
CA ASN A 107 15.56 29.40 20.77
C ASN A 107 16.31 30.63 20.20
N ASP A 108 15.62 31.40 19.36
CA ASP A 108 15.97 32.81 19.17
C ASP A 108 15.33 33.64 20.30
N PRO A 109 16.09 34.48 21.04
CA PRO A 109 15.52 35.36 22.03
C PRO A 109 14.68 36.45 21.34
N ILE A 110 13.47 36.64 21.85
CA ILE A 110 12.59 37.75 21.49
C ILE A 110 13.34 39.06 21.80
N ALA A 111 13.74 39.79 20.77
CA ALA A 111 14.11 41.19 20.90
C ALA A 111 12.83 42.03 20.95
N VAL A 112 12.79 42.92 21.95
CA VAL A 112 11.72 43.87 22.31
C VAL A 112 11.25 44.72 21.13
#